data_AF-A0A444HP17-F1
#
_entry.id   AF-A0A444HP17-F1
#
_cell.length_a   1.000
_cell.length_b   1.000
_cell.length_c   1.000
_cell.angle_alpha   90.00
_cell.angle_beta   90.00
_cell.angle_gamma   90.00
#
_symmetry.space_group_name_H-M   'P 1'
#
loop_
_entity.id
_entity.type
_entity.pdbx_description
1 polymer ?
#
loop_
_entity_poly.entity_id
_entity_poly.type
_entity_poly.pdbx_seq_one_letter_code
_entity_poly.pdbx_strand_id
1 'polypeptide(L)' 'IGMISPTGAMRFSVAIRTITLFEGGRAVFNVGGGIVFDSTAEAEYEECLLKARFAVGDQWIAR' A
#
# COMPACT_ATOMS: atom_id res chain seq x y z
N ILE A 1 -2.92 4.33 -11.33
CA ILE A 1 -3.08 3.13 -12.20
C ILE A 1 -4.43 3.23 -12.88
N GLY A 2 -4.49 3.14 -14.20
CA GLY A 2 -5.74 3.34 -14.91
C GLY A 2 -5.51 3.59 -16.40
N MET A 3 -6.58 3.99 -17.07
CA MET A 3 -6.61 4.19 -18.50
C MET A 3 -7.60 5.30 -18.87
N ILE A 4 -7.29 5.95 -19.99
CA ILE A 4 -8.13 6.94 -20.65
C ILE A 4 -8.25 6.51 -22.10
N SER A 5 -9.47 6.39 -22.60
CA SER A 5 -9.75 6.18 -24.01
C SER A 5 -9.76 7.53 -24.74
N PRO A 6 -9.29 7.60 -26.01
CA PRO A 6 -9.50 8.75 -26.88
C PRO A 6 -10.98 9.14 -27.06
N THR A 7 -11.91 8.20 -26.83
CA THR A 7 -13.36 8.44 -26.85
C THR A 7 -13.92 9.04 -25.56
N GLY A 8 -13.05 9.35 -24.59
CA GLY A 8 -13.41 10.05 -23.34
C GLY A 8 -13.75 9.15 -22.16
N ALA A 9 -13.85 7.83 -22.35
CA ALA A 9 -14.05 6.89 -21.23
C ALA A 9 -12.77 6.80 -20.38
N MET A 10 -12.90 6.85 -19.06
CA MET A 10 -11.77 6.78 -18.15
C MET A 10 -12.09 5.92 -16.93
N ARG A 11 -11.11 5.17 -16.44
CA ARG A 11 -11.21 4.45 -15.17
C ARG A 11 -9.87 4.38 -14.49
N PHE A 12 -9.88 4.60 -13.18
CA PHE A 12 -8.69 4.62 -12.36
C PHE A 12 -8.88 3.77 -11.11
N SER A 13 -7.76 3.27 -10.61
CA SER A 13 -7.64 2.67 -9.30
C SER A 13 -6.70 3.52 -8.46
N VAL A 14 -7.00 3.59 -7.16
CA VAL A 14 -6.07 4.13 -6.17
C VAL A 14 -4.89 3.17 -6.08
N ALA A 15 -3.66 3.68 -6.16
CA ALA A 15 -2.44 2.88 -6.09
C ALA A 15 -2.09 2.48 -4.65
N ILE A 16 -3.03 1.82 -3.98
CA ILE A 16 -2.84 1.15 -2.69
C ILE A 16 -2.60 -0.34 -2.92
N ARG A 17 -2.00 -1.02 -1.94
CA ARG A 17 -1.56 -2.43 -2.08
C ARG A 17 -0.80 -2.67 -3.40
N THR A 18 0.04 -1.72 -3.77
CA THR A 18 0.81 -1.71 -5.01
C THR A 18 2.30 -1.70 -4.67
N ILE A 19 3.08 -2.57 -5.32
CA ILE A 19 4.55 -2.61 -5.20
C ILE A 19 5.17 -1.81 -6.34
N THR A 20 6.09 -0.90 -6.02
CA THR A 20 6.94 -0.22 -7.01
C THR A 20 8.29 -0.93 -7.08
N LEU A 21 8.66 -1.40 -8.26
CA LEU A 21 9.96 -2.00 -8.53
C LEU A 21 10.87 -0.96 -9.19
N PHE A 22 12.10 -0.86 -8.71
CA PHE A 22 13.13 0.02 -9.24
C PHE A 22 14.26 -0.81 -9.87
N GLU A 23 15.06 -0.16 -10.69
CA GLU A 23 16.32 -0.73 -11.18
C GLU A 23 17.20 -1.20 -10.01
N GLY A 24 18.00 -2.23 -10.25
CA GLY A 24 18.83 -2.84 -9.21
C GLY A 24 18.08 -3.74 -8.21
N GLY A 25 16.83 -4.09 -8.48
CA GLY A 25 16.08 -5.09 -7.70
C GLY A 25 15.44 -4.56 -6.41
N ARG A 26 15.45 -3.24 -6.19
CA ARG A 26 14.78 -2.63 -5.03
C ARG A 26 13.26 -2.60 -5.24
N ALA A 27 12.51 -3.09 -4.26
CA ALA A 27 11.06 -3.00 -4.21
C ALA A 27 10.59 -2.09 -3.07
N VAL A 28 9.54 -1.30 -3.28
CA VAL A 28 8.90 -0.47 -2.25
C VAL A 28 7.40 -0.79 -2.22
N PHE A 29 6.88 -1.10 -1.03
CA PHE A 29 5.47 -1.33 -0.77
C PHE A 29 4.98 -0.38 0.32
N ASN A 30 4.18 0.61 -0.05
CA ASN A 30 3.68 1.60 0.89
C ASN A 30 2.42 1.10 1.60
N VAL A 31 2.35 1.33 2.91
CA VAL A 31 1.21 1.02 3.78
C VAL A 31 0.86 2.23 4.63
N GLY A 32 -0.39 2.30 5.06
CA GLY A 32 -0.92 3.41 5.86
C GLY A 32 -2.39 3.19 6.20
N GLY A 33 -2.89 3.96 7.16
CA GLY A 33 -4.28 4.00 7.62
C GLY A 33 -4.77 5.44 7.75
N GLY A 34 -6.07 5.61 7.97
CA GLY A 34 -6.66 6.91 8.25
C GLY A 34 -6.71 7.12 9.76
N ILE A 35 -6.12 8.21 10.25
CA ILE A 35 -6.13 8.56 11.68
C ILE A 35 -7.39 9.33 12.01
N VAL A 36 -8.13 8.86 13.00
CA VAL A 36 -9.31 9.53 13.56
C VAL A 36 -9.09 9.85 15.04
N PHE A 37 -10.06 10.51 15.67
CA PHE A 37 -9.90 11.06 17.02
C PHE A 37 -9.55 10.02 18.08
N ASP A 38 -10.09 8.80 17.95
CA ASP A 38 -9.90 7.68 18.86
C ASP A 38 -8.86 6.65 18.38
N SER A 39 -8.14 6.94 17.29
CA SER A 39 -7.02 6.11 16.85
C SER A 39 -5.90 6.09 17.90
N THR A 40 -5.30 4.92 18.11
CA THR A 40 -4.07 4.77 18.90
C THR A 40 -2.89 4.48 17.98
N ALA A 41 -1.70 4.96 18.32
CA ALA A 41 -0.51 4.77 17.49
C ALA A 41 -0.18 3.29 17.30
N GLU A 42 -0.38 2.49 18.35
CA GLU A 42 -0.13 1.05 18.34
C GLU A 42 -1.07 0.31 17.39
N ALA A 43 -2.38 0.58 17.45
CA ALA A 43 -3.35 -0.10 16.60
C ALA A 43 -3.14 0.22 15.11
N GLU A 44 -2.85 1.48 14.80
CA GLU A 44 -2.61 1.93 13.42
C GLU A 44 -1.30 1.36 12.84
N TYR A 45 -0.28 1.20 13.70
CA TYR A 45 0.96 0.55 13.32
C TYR A 45 0.75 -0.94 13.01
N GLU A 46 0.03 -1.66 13.87
CA GLU A 46 -0.34 -3.06 13.63
C GLU A 46 -1.17 -3.22 12.36
N GLU A 47 -2.09 -2.29 12.07
CA GLU A 47 -2.84 -2.26 10.82
C GLU A 47 -1.92 -2.08 9.60
N CYS A 48 -0.90 -1.23 9.70
CA CYS A 48 0.10 -1.06 8.64
C CYS A 48 0.89 -2.35 8.40
N LEU A 49 1.33 -3.05 9.45
CA LEU A 49 2.02 -4.33 9.35
C LEU A 49 1.12 -5.43 8.75
N LEU A 50 -0.14 -5.47 9.17
CA LEU A 50 -1.17 -6.36 8.61
C LEU A 50 -1.33 -6.15 7.10
N LYS A 51 -1.35 -4.90 6.62
CA LYS A 51 -1.40 -4.58 5.19
C LYS A 51 -0.10 -4.98 4.46
N ALA A 52 1.05 -4.83 5.12
CA ALA A 52 2.38 -5.13 4.57
C ALA A 52 2.61 -6.63 4.32
N ARG A 53 2.05 -7.50 5.17
CA ARG A 53 2.21 -8.97 5.09
C ARG A 53 1.91 -9.58 3.72
N PHE A 54 1.04 -8.97 2.91
CA PHE A 54 0.82 -9.42 1.54
C PHE A 54 2.11 -9.50 0.71
N ALA A 55 3.03 -8.55 0.88
CA ALA A 55 4.22 -8.43 0.06
C ALA A 55 5.38 -9.35 0.49
N VAL A 56 5.37 -9.84 1.73
CA VAL A 56 6.50 -10.57 2.33
C VAL A 56 6.09 -11.89 3.01
N GLY A 57 4.81 -12.24 3.01
CA GLY A 57 4.30 -13.46 3.64
C GLY A 57 4.37 -13.41 5.16
N ASP A 58 4.72 -14.54 5.78
CA ASP A 58 4.90 -14.68 7.24
C ASP A 58 6.30 -14.24 7.71
N GLN A 59 7.06 -13.54 6.86
CA GLN A 59 8.32 -12.95 7.27
C GLN A 59 8.09 -11.79 8.24
N TRP A 60 9.02 -11.66 9.18
CA TRP A 60 9.05 -10.56 10.13
C TRP A 60 9.40 -9.24 9.43
N ILE A 61 8.54 -8.22 9.55
CA ILE A 61 8.56 -7.03 8.68
C ILE A 61 9.15 -5.80 9.37
N ALA A 62 8.99 -5.71 10.69
CA ALA A 62 9.54 -4.66 11.53
C ALA A 62 9.57 -5.17 12.97
N ARG A 63 10.38 -4.50 13.82
CA ARG A 63 10.80 -4.91 15.17
C ARG A 63 10.03 -6.03 15.84
#